data_AF-A0A1V9FLM7-F1
#
_entry.id   AF-A0A1V9FLM7-F1
#
_cell.length_a   1.000
_cell.length_b   1.000
_cell.length_c   1.000
_cell.angle_alpha   90.00
_cell.angle_beta   90.00
_cell.angle_gamma   90.00
#
_symmetry.space_group_name_H-M   'P 1'
#
loop_
_entity.id
_entity.type
_entity.pdbx_description
1 polymer ?
#
loop_
_entity_poly.entity_id
_entity_poly.type
_entity_poly.pdbx_seq_one_letter_code
_entity_poly.pdbx_strand_id
1 'polypeptide(L)'
;MKTCNNHPQWYNEPLRLTEEQTNEPTLALDDFFQCYHLNEVRQTLWQWVVAVISSAGSVSDDHHERNNHLYFYEKMEMLVEANWIMRRGCGKNNTPVSRAPGKQGRVPADEIEVPHTRFSKPARLIEKISTEPKLVIQEVFSEVTWEELHEYLLPTWLRVAVVSSESPYSDGDGRQVLYEFYDQLMIFIEALYISSEAEPEYSPSFLSAEQSANPSQVITAFFQQCPVEYVHRELCDFLDAGLGYDGGSFPNGFTPWQAWMAYNHVLCLVEAGYQLYVNKEGMIALAASQIKGKILFPKKMEEAKKILERARIVKE
;
A
#
# COMPACT_ATOMS: atom_id res chain seq x y z
N MET A 1 -20.91 6.73 -31.95
CA MET A 1 -21.91 7.77 -31.59
C MET A 1 -22.44 7.39 -30.21
N LYS A 2 -22.07 8.12 -29.15
CA LYS A 2 -22.46 7.79 -27.77
C LYS A 2 -23.99 7.99 -27.66
N THR A 3 -24.76 6.93 -27.46
CA THR A 3 -26.20 7.04 -27.19
C THR A 3 -26.38 7.51 -25.75
N CYS A 4 -26.51 8.81 -25.55
CA CYS A 4 -26.86 9.36 -24.24
C CYS A 4 -28.27 8.92 -23.86
N ASN A 5 -28.47 8.56 -22.59
CA ASN A 5 -29.79 8.22 -22.05
C ASN A 5 -30.64 9.51 -22.06
N ASN A 6 -31.57 9.65 -23.02
CA ASN A 6 -32.33 10.88 -23.29
C ASN A 6 -33.54 11.08 -22.37
N HIS A 7 -33.42 10.75 -21.08
CA HIS A 7 -34.51 10.91 -20.12
C HIS A 7 -34.27 12.13 -19.21
N PRO A 8 -34.71 13.34 -19.62
CA PRO A 8 -34.32 14.59 -18.98
C PRO A 8 -34.81 14.78 -17.54
N GLN A 9 -35.75 13.94 -17.07
CA GLN A 9 -36.35 14.04 -15.74
C GLN A 9 -35.77 13.07 -14.71
N TRP A 10 -34.86 12.16 -15.11
CA TRP A 10 -34.36 11.08 -14.25
C TRP A 10 -33.10 11.43 -13.46
N TYR A 11 -32.63 12.67 -13.52
CA TYR A 11 -31.26 12.95 -13.10
C TYR A 11 -31.02 12.87 -11.58
N ASN A 12 -32.04 12.90 -10.72
CA ASN A 12 -31.83 12.94 -9.27
C ASN A 12 -32.87 12.21 -8.39
N GLU A 13 -33.74 11.36 -8.96
CA GLU A 13 -34.77 10.66 -8.17
C GLU A 13 -34.52 9.13 -8.14
N PRO A 14 -34.72 8.44 -7.00
CA PRO A 14 -34.61 6.99 -6.92
C PRO A 14 -35.61 6.30 -7.85
N LEU A 15 -35.11 5.51 -8.81
CA LEU A 15 -35.96 4.85 -9.80
C LEU A 15 -36.43 3.45 -9.39
N ARG A 16 -35.68 2.80 -8.49
CA ARG A 16 -35.82 1.35 -8.19
C ARG A 16 -36.27 1.07 -6.77
N LEU A 17 -36.32 2.09 -5.91
CA LEU A 17 -36.73 1.93 -4.52
C LEU A 17 -38.26 1.94 -4.44
N THR A 18 -38.82 1.08 -3.59
CA THR A 18 -40.23 1.14 -3.22
C THR A 18 -40.50 2.38 -2.36
N GLU A 19 -41.78 2.75 -2.16
CA GLU A 19 -42.14 3.84 -1.24
C GLU A 19 -41.63 3.56 0.19
N GLU A 20 -41.72 2.32 0.64
CA GLU A 20 -41.18 1.88 1.92
C GLU A 20 -39.65 2.04 1.99
N GLN A 21 -38.90 1.58 0.97
CA GLN A 21 -37.45 1.74 0.91
C GLN A 21 -37.02 3.21 0.72
N THR A 22 -37.86 4.03 0.12
CA THR A 22 -37.61 5.48 -0.01
C THR A 22 -37.70 6.16 1.36
N ASN A 23 -38.65 5.73 2.19
CA ASN A 23 -38.81 6.21 3.57
C ASN A 23 -37.77 5.58 4.53
N GLU A 24 -37.34 4.34 4.28
CA GLU A 24 -36.33 3.62 5.07
C GLU A 24 -35.27 2.93 4.16
N PRO A 25 -34.24 3.66 3.69
CA PRO A 25 -33.26 3.14 2.72
C PRO A 25 -32.44 1.93 3.20
N THR A 26 -32.33 1.73 4.52
CA THR A 26 -31.67 0.56 5.10
C THR A 26 -32.35 -0.76 4.73
N LEU A 27 -33.66 -0.75 4.46
CA LEU A 27 -34.39 -1.93 4.00
C LEU A 27 -33.86 -2.44 2.66
N ALA A 28 -33.48 -1.54 1.74
CA ALA A 28 -32.88 -1.93 0.46
C ALA A 28 -31.48 -2.55 0.64
N LEU A 29 -30.70 -2.05 1.60
CA LEU A 29 -29.40 -2.61 1.94
C LEU A 29 -29.54 -3.99 2.60
N ASP A 30 -30.53 -4.16 3.47
CA ASP A 30 -30.81 -5.43 4.13
C ASP A 30 -31.21 -6.52 3.13
N ASP A 31 -32.11 -6.18 2.19
CA ASP A 31 -32.51 -7.05 1.09
C ASP A 31 -31.30 -7.42 0.21
N PHE A 32 -30.53 -6.42 -0.23
CA PHE A 32 -29.34 -6.63 -1.05
C PHE A 32 -28.33 -7.59 -0.39
N PHE A 33 -27.96 -7.35 0.87
CA PHE A 33 -27.01 -8.19 1.58
C PHE A 33 -27.64 -9.45 2.21
N GLN A 34 -28.93 -9.69 2.02
CA GLN A 34 -29.56 -11.00 2.23
C GLN A 34 -29.39 -11.88 0.98
N CYS A 35 -29.42 -11.29 -0.20
CA CYS A 35 -29.22 -11.99 -1.47
C CYS A 35 -27.74 -12.21 -1.82
N TYR A 36 -26.85 -11.30 -1.43
CA TYR A 36 -25.44 -11.33 -1.82
C TYR A 36 -24.49 -11.26 -0.62
N HIS A 37 -23.48 -12.11 -0.62
CA HIS A 37 -22.35 -11.96 0.30
C HIS A 37 -21.41 -10.85 -0.16
N LEU A 38 -20.82 -10.08 0.77
CA LEU A 38 -19.89 -8.98 0.44
C LEU A 38 -18.79 -9.41 -0.53
N ASN A 39 -18.23 -10.60 -0.33
CA ASN A 39 -17.18 -11.15 -1.20
C ASN A 39 -17.67 -11.42 -2.64
N GLU A 40 -18.91 -11.89 -2.80
CA GLU A 40 -19.51 -12.11 -4.12
C GLU A 40 -19.74 -10.80 -4.86
N VAL A 41 -20.14 -9.75 -4.13
CA VAL A 41 -20.31 -8.41 -4.70
C VAL A 41 -18.97 -7.86 -5.18
N ARG A 42 -17.90 -7.94 -4.37
CA ARG A 42 -16.54 -7.54 -4.78
C ARG A 42 -16.08 -8.29 -6.04
N GLN A 43 -16.25 -9.62 -6.06
CA GLN A 43 -15.88 -10.43 -7.22
C GLN A 43 -16.69 -10.05 -8.46
N THR A 44 -17.98 -9.74 -8.31
CA THR A 44 -18.84 -9.32 -9.42
C THR A 44 -18.40 -7.97 -9.97
N LEU A 45 -18.12 -6.99 -9.10
CA LEU A 45 -17.59 -5.68 -9.50
C LEU A 45 -16.25 -5.82 -10.22
N TRP A 46 -15.37 -6.70 -9.73
CA TRP A 46 -14.08 -6.96 -10.38
C TRP A 46 -14.25 -7.57 -11.77
N GLN A 47 -15.14 -8.56 -11.91
CA GLN A 47 -15.45 -9.14 -13.22
C GLN A 47 -15.99 -8.11 -14.20
N TRP A 48 -16.82 -7.17 -13.72
CA TRP A 48 -17.34 -6.08 -14.54
C TRP A 48 -16.23 -5.13 -14.99
N VAL A 49 -15.36 -4.67 -14.09
CA VAL A 49 -14.28 -3.76 -14.48
C VAL A 49 -13.32 -4.43 -15.46
N VAL A 50 -12.94 -5.69 -15.22
CA VAL A 50 -12.10 -6.47 -16.14
C VAL A 50 -12.77 -6.60 -17.52
N ALA A 51 -14.05 -6.96 -17.56
CA ALA A 51 -14.77 -7.07 -18.83
C ALA A 51 -14.80 -5.72 -19.57
N VAL A 52 -15.03 -4.62 -18.86
CA VAL A 52 -15.09 -3.28 -19.45
C VAL A 52 -13.73 -2.82 -19.97
N ILE A 53 -12.64 -3.01 -19.23
CA ILE A 53 -11.31 -2.53 -19.62
C ILE A 53 -10.60 -3.43 -20.65
N SER A 54 -10.93 -4.72 -20.70
CA SER A 54 -10.27 -5.69 -21.58
C SER A 54 -11.02 -5.94 -22.89
N SER A 55 -12.25 -5.43 -23.04
CA SER A 55 -13.02 -5.60 -24.27
C SER A 55 -12.51 -4.64 -25.35
N ALA A 56 -12.08 -5.18 -26.48
CA ALA A 56 -11.75 -4.37 -27.65
C ALA A 56 -13.01 -3.70 -28.23
N GLY A 57 -12.92 -2.41 -28.59
CA GLY A 57 -14.08 -1.65 -29.08
C GLY A 57 -14.98 -1.15 -27.95
N SER A 58 -14.52 -1.19 -26.70
CA SER A 58 -15.31 -0.78 -25.55
C SER A 58 -15.35 0.74 -25.40
N VAL A 59 -16.22 1.22 -24.51
CA VAL A 59 -16.20 2.62 -24.09
C VAL A 59 -14.90 3.02 -23.37
N SER A 60 -14.07 2.06 -23.01
CA SER A 60 -12.80 2.19 -22.28
C SER A 60 -11.58 1.94 -23.17
N ASP A 61 -11.76 1.99 -24.49
CA ASP A 61 -10.63 1.95 -25.44
C ASP A 61 -9.71 3.16 -25.25
N ASP A 62 -10.29 4.32 -24.90
CA ASP A 62 -9.56 5.51 -24.50
C ASP A 62 -8.96 5.36 -23.09
N HIS A 63 -7.71 5.78 -22.91
CA HIS A 63 -6.96 5.61 -21.67
C HIS A 63 -7.55 6.44 -20.51
N HIS A 64 -8.07 7.64 -20.77
CA HIS A 64 -8.74 8.43 -19.74
C HIS A 64 -10.05 7.77 -19.32
N GLU A 65 -10.84 7.27 -20.27
CA GLU A 65 -12.06 6.52 -19.96
C GLU A 65 -11.73 5.25 -19.16
N ARG A 66 -10.66 4.52 -19.49
CA ARG A 66 -10.21 3.35 -18.71
C ARG A 66 -9.90 3.72 -17.27
N ASN A 67 -9.14 4.80 -17.04
CA ASN A 67 -8.82 5.29 -15.71
C ASN A 67 -10.09 5.70 -14.94
N ASN A 68 -11.03 6.38 -15.61
CA ASN A 68 -12.33 6.74 -15.01
C ASN A 68 -13.11 5.51 -14.53
N HIS A 69 -13.10 4.40 -15.29
CA HIS A 69 -13.76 3.16 -14.90
C HIS A 69 -13.08 2.48 -13.70
N LEU A 70 -11.75 2.51 -13.62
CA LEU A 70 -11.00 2.02 -12.46
C LEU A 70 -11.33 2.84 -11.21
N TYR A 71 -11.27 4.18 -11.32
CA TYR A 71 -11.63 5.07 -10.22
C TYR A 71 -13.08 4.87 -9.77
N PHE A 72 -14.02 4.71 -10.72
CA PHE A 72 -15.41 4.41 -10.41
C PHE A 72 -15.57 3.06 -9.68
N TYR A 73 -14.85 2.02 -10.14
CA TYR A 73 -14.81 0.72 -9.47
C TYR A 73 -14.38 0.86 -8.01
N GLU A 74 -13.29 1.58 -7.73
CA GLU A 74 -12.81 1.80 -6.36
C GLU A 74 -13.87 2.48 -5.49
N LYS A 75 -14.55 3.52 -6.01
CA LYS A 75 -15.61 4.21 -5.26
C LYS A 75 -16.82 3.33 -5.01
N MET A 76 -17.18 2.48 -5.97
CA MET A 76 -18.26 1.51 -5.79
C MET A 76 -17.91 0.45 -4.76
N GLU A 77 -16.69 -0.07 -4.75
CA GLU A 77 -16.22 -1.03 -3.75
C GLU A 77 -16.24 -0.41 -2.35
N MET A 78 -15.68 0.79 -2.18
CA MET A 78 -15.74 1.55 -0.93
C MET A 78 -17.18 1.78 -0.44
N LEU A 79 -18.09 2.16 -1.35
CA LEU A 79 -19.50 2.41 -1.02
C LEU A 79 -20.20 1.12 -0.55
N VAL A 80 -19.97 -0.01 -1.23
CA VAL A 80 -20.52 -1.30 -0.83
C VAL A 80 -20.01 -1.71 0.56
N GLU A 81 -18.72 -1.52 0.83
CA GLU A 81 -18.14 -1.81 2.14
C GLU A 81 -18.70 -0.92 3.25
N ALA A 82 -18.81 0.39 2.99
CA ALA A 82 -19.42 1.33 3.93
C ALA A 82 -20.85 0.92 4.28
N ASN A 83 -21.67 0.58 3.28
CA ASN A 83 -23.03 0.10 3.49
C ASN A 83 -23.08 -1.20 4.30
N TRP A 84 -22.15 -2.12 4.08
CA TRP A 84 -22.04 -3.35 4.86
C TRP A 84 -21.68 -3.08 6.32
N ILE A 85 -20.78 -2.13 6.59
CA ILE A 85 -20.44 -1.69 7.95
C ILE A 85 -21.64 -1.03 8.61
N MET A 86 -22.34 -0.12 7.91
CA MET A 86 -23.55 0.54 8.43
C MET A 86 -24.62 -0.46 8.84
N ARG A 87 -24.83 -1.51 8.04
CA ARG A 87 -25.73 -2.62 8.35
C ARG A 87 -25.37 -3.32 9.66
N ARG A 88 -24.07 -3.56 9.89
CA ARG A 88 -23.57 -4.20 11.13
C ARG A 88 -23.55 -3.26 12.34
N GLY A 89 -23.30 -1.97 12.12
CA GLY A 89 -23.12 -0.95 13.16
C GLY A 89 -24.42 -0.45 13.78
N CYS A 90 -25.57 -0.65 13.11
CA CYS A 90 -26.88 -0.27 13.63
C CYS A 90 -27.45 -1.27 14.66
N GLY A 91 -26.70 -1.57 15.73
CA GLY A 91 -27.17 -1.88 17.09
C GLY A 91 -28.33 -2.86 17.37
N LYS A 92 -28.93 -3.51 16.38
CA LYS A 92 -29.92 -4.56 16.56
C LYS A 92 -29.12 -5.81 16.87
N ASN A 93 -28.90 -6.03 18.16
CA ASN A 93 -28.39 -7.28 18.73
C ASN A 93 -28.94 -8.43 17.89
N ASN A 94 -28.06 -9.12 17.16
CA ASN A 94 -28.41 -10.29 16.37
C ASN A 94 -29.17 -11.26 17.27
N THR A 95 -30.50 -11.24 17.24
CA THR A 95 -31.31 -12.30 17.80
C THR A 95 -30.99 -13.49 16.91
N PRO A 96 -30.26 -14.50 17.39
CA PRO A 96 -29.89 -15.62 16.55
C PRO A 96 -31.18 -16.29 16.12
N VAL A 97 -31.45 -16.29 14.81
CA VAL A 97 -32.53 -17.08 14.22
C VAL A 97 -32.35 -18.51 14.73
N SER A 98 -33.37 -18.99 15.46
CA SER A 98 -33.41 -20.20 16.26
C SER A 98 -32.51 -21.33 15.75
N ARG A 99 -31.43 -21.62 16.50
CA ARG A 99 -30.73 -22.90 16.38
C ARG A 99 -31.61 -24.01 16.97
N ALA A 100 -31.78 -25.07 16.19
CA ALA A 100 -32.36 -26.33 16.63
C ALA A 100 -31.60 -26.91 17.84
N PRO A 101 -32.28 -27.61 18.77
CA PRO A 101 -31.65 -28.19 19.94
C PRO A 101 -30.86 -29.45 19.56
N GLY A 102 -29.53 -29.38 19.69
CA GLY A 102 -28.64 -30.49 19.32
C GLY A 102 -27.41 -30.62 20.20
N LYS A 103 -27.56 -31.39 21.28
CA LYS A 103 -26.56 -32.21 22.02
C LYS A 103 -25.14 -31.68 22.22
N GLN A 104 -24.84 -31.30 23.46
CA GLN A 104 -23.49 -31.11 24.00
C GLN A 104 -22.77 -32.46 24.14
N GLY A 105 -21.71 -32.65 23.36
CA GLY A 105 -20.66 -33.65 23.59
C GLY A 105 -19.36 -32.95 23.97
N ARG A 106 -18.77 -33.34 25.10
CA ARG A 106 -17.44 -32.93 25.57
C ARG A 106 -16.39 -33.47 24.60
N VAL A 107 -15.55 -32.60 24.03
CA VAL A 107 -14.33 -32.98 23.28
C VAL A 107 -13.12 -32.30 23.92
N PRO A 108 -11.95 -32.97 23.99
CA PRO A 108 -10.75 -32.46 24.67
C PRO A 108 -10.01 -31.38 23.88
N ALA A 109 -9.35 -30.50 24.61
CA ALA A 109 -8.27 -29.58 24.20
C ALA A 109 -7.07 -30.40 23.65
N ASP A 110 -6.28 -30.02 22.64
CA ASP A 110 -6.07 -28.75 21.96
C ASP A 110 -5.52 -29.03 20.55
N GLU A 111 -6.30 -28.71 19.52
CA GLU A 111 -5.83 -28.24 18.22
C GLU A 111 -6.98 -27.37 17.72
N ILE A 112 -6.85 -26.05 17.85
CA ILE A 112 -7.86 -25.12 17.35
C ILE A 112 -7.74 -25.18 15.82
N GLU A 113 -8.48 -26.09 15.19
CA GLU A 113 -8.71 -26.06 13.75
C GLU A 113 -9.32 -24.69 13.43
N VAL A 114 -8.48 -23.78 12.92
CA VAL A 114 -8.94 -22.50 12.40
C VAL A 114 -9.93 -22.83 11.30
N PRO A 115 -11.23 -22.45 11.42
CA PRO A 115 -12.23 -22.83 10.46
C PRO A 115 -11.80 -22.39 9.06
N HIS A 116 -11.45 -23.34 8.20
CA HIS A 116 -11.13 -23.04 6.81
C HIS A 116 -12.40 -22.54 6.13
N THR A 117 -12.57 -21.23 6.10
CA THR A 117 -13.61 -20.61 5.30
C THR A 117 -13.26 -20.88 3.83
N ARG A 118 -14.25 -21.37 3.07
CA ARG A 118 -14.11 -21.79 1.67
C ARG A 118 -13.48 -20.71 0.75
N PHE A 119 -13.45 -19.46 1.18
CA PHE A 119 -12.96 -18.31 0.42
C PHE A 119 -12.03 -17.43 1.24
N SER A 120 -11.00 -18.03 1.86
CA SER A 120 -9.90 -17.28 2.47
C SER A 120 -8.71 -17.23 1.51
N LYS A 121 -8.26 -16.03 1.14
CA LYS A 121 -6.96 -15.84 0.49
C LYS A 121 -5.91 -15.53 1.57
N PRO A 122 -4.66 -15.96 1.40
CA PRO A 122 -3.59 -15.53 2.30
C PRO A 122 -3.46 -14.00 2.27
N ALA A 123 -3.09 -13.41 3.40
CA ALA A 123 -2.79 -11.99 3.50
C ALA A 123 -1.63 -11.64 2.56
N ARG A 124 -1.77 -10.54 1.83
CA ARG A 124 -0.71 -10.05 0.93
C ARG A 124 0.42 -9.40 1.72
N LEU A 125 1.62 -9.34 1.14
CA LEU A 125 2.78 -8.69 1.78
C LEU A 125 2.49 -7.26 2.22
N ILE A 126 1.82 -6.48 1.36
CA ILE A 126 1.43 -5.09 1.63
C ILE A 126 0.57 -4.96 2.90
N GLU A 127 -0.23 -5.97 3.24
CA GLU A 127 -1.09 -5.95 4.43
C GLU A 127 -0.29 -6.17 5.73
N LYS A 128 0.88 -6.83 5.64
CA LYS A 128 1.77 -7.12 6.77
C LYS A 128 2.72 -5.96 7.11
N ILE A 129 2.84 -4.96 6.24
CA ILE A 129 3.85 -3.89 6.36
C ILE A 129 3.74 -3.10 7.66
N SER A 130 2.52 -2.81 8.11
CA SER A 130 2.29 -2.02 9.33
C SER A 130 2.74 -2.75 10.61
N THR A 131 2.77 -4.08 10.59
CA THR A 131 3.11 -4.90 11.77
C THR A 131 4.52 -5.48 11.69
N GLU A 132 4.97 -5.90 10.51
CA GLU A 132 6.18 -6.69 10.33
C GLU A 132 7.00 -6.23 9.09
N PRO A 133 7.41 -4.95 8.99
CA PRO A 133 8.04 -4.42 7.78
C PRO A 133 9.35 -5.14 7.41
N LYS A 134 10.13 -5.58 8.41
CA LYS A 134 11.37 -6.35 8.15
C LYS A 134 11.10 -7.71 7.52
N LEU A 135 10.05 -8.39 7.97
CA LEU A 135 9.64 -9.68 7.41
C LEU A 135 9.18 -9.51 5.97
N VAL A 136 8.44 -8.44 5.66
CA VAL A 136 8.03 -8.13 4.29
C VAL A 136 9.23 -7.95 3.38
N ILE A 137 10.27 -7.22 3.81
CA ILE A 137 11.50 -7.05 3.02
C ILE A 137 12.17 -8.40 2.74
N GLN A 138 12.29 -9.25 3.77
CA GLN A 138 12.85 -10.60 3.63
C GLN A 138 12.02 -11.48 2.68
N GLU A 139 10.70 -11.43 2.80
CA GLU A 139 9.78 -12.22 1.96
C GLU A 139 9.87 -11.78 0.50
N VAL A 140 9.95 -10.47 0.21
CA VAL A 140 10.18 -9.96 -1.16
C VAL A 140 11.48 -10.52 -1.75
N PHE A 141 12.61 -10.43 -1.04
CA PHE A 141 13.89 -10.96 -1.55
C PHE A 141 13.96 -12.49 -1.60
N SER A 142 13.02 -13.20 -0.97
CA SER A 142 12.84 -14.65 -1.14
C SER A 142 11.99 -15.01 -2.37
N GLU A 143 11.10 -14.12 -2.80
CA GLU A 143 10.25 -14.31 -3.98
C GLU A 143 10.95 -13.90 -5.28
N VAL A 144 11.76 -12.83 -5.22
CA VAL A 144 12.57 -12.34 -6.34
C VAL A 144 14.02 -12.21 -5.89
N THR A 145 14.94 -12.87 -6.59
CA THR A 145 16.36 -12.81 -6.21
C THR A 145 16.91 -11.41 -6.45
N TRP A 146 17.95 -11.04 -5.69
CA TRP A 146 18.65 -9.78 -5.90
C TRP A 146 19.09 -9.63 -7.36
N GLU A 147 19.74 -10.65 -7.93
CA GLU A 147 20.21 -10.65 -9.32
C GLU A 147 19.08 -10.45 -10.33
N GLU A 148 17.94 -11.12 -10.17
CA GLU A 148 16.79 -10.95 -11.08
C GLU A 148 16.21 -9.53 -10.99
N LEU A 149 16.05 -9.00 -9.78
CA LEU A 149 15.53 -7.65 -9.58
C LEU A 149 16.50 -6.59 -10.13
N HIS A 150 17.78 -6.72 -9.78
CA HIS A 150 18.85 -5.77 -10.04
C HIS A 150 19.33 -5.77 -11.49
N GLU A 151 19.59 -6.93 -12.08
CA GLU A 151 20.24 -7.03 -13.39
C GLU A 151 19.23 -7.13 -14.54
N TYR A 152 18.02 -7.60 -14.25
CA TYR A 152 17.01 -7.86 -15.27
C TYR A 152 15.76 -6.99 -15.14
N LEU A 153 14.98 -7.13 -14.06
CA LEU A 153 13.66 -6.51 -13.97
C LEU A 153 13.71 -4.98 -13.98
N LEU A 154 14.45 -4.37 -13.04
CA LEU A 154 14.50 -2.91 -12.92
C LEU A 154 15.17 -2.22 -14.11
N PRO A 155 16.33 -2.68 -14.63
CA PRO A 155 16.94 -2.05 -15.80
C PRO A 155 16.09 -2.20 -17.06
N THR A 156 15.40 -3.33 -17.22
CA THR A 156 14.55 -3.54 -18.40
C THR A 156 13.27 -2.72 -18.29
N TRP A 157 12.69 -2.58 -17.09
CA TRP A 157 11.55 -1.70 -16.83
C TRP A 157 11.91 -0.24 -17.13
N LEU A 158 13.08 0.24 -16.68
CA LEU A 158 13.62 1.57 -17.01
C LEU A 158 13.71 1.79 -18.51
N ARG A 159 14.29 0.83 -19.24
CA ARG A 159 14.39 0.93 -20.71
C ARG A 159 13.03 1.09 -21.36
N VAL A 160 12.06 0.25 -20.98
CA VAL A 160 10.68 0.32 -21.49
C VAL A 160 10.07 1.69 -21.24
N ALA A 161 10.21 2.22 -20.02
CA ALA A 161 9.61 3.49 -19.65
C ALA A 161 10.19 4.69 -20.42
N VAL A 162 11.49 4.65 -20.74
CA VAL A 162 12.18 5.69 -21.51
C VAL A 162 11.84 5.63 -23.00
N VAL A 163 11.68 4.44 -23.57
CA VAL A 163 11.40 4.27 -25.01
C VAL A 163 9.91 4.37 -25.37
N SER A 164 9.02 4.21 -24.39
CA SER A 164 7.57 4.31 -24.59
C SER A 164 7.19 5.74 -24.97
N SER A 165 6.52 5.92 -26.13
CA SER A 165 6.09 7.25 -26.60
C SER A 165 4.90 7.79 -25.81
N GLU A 166 4.09 6.91 -25.24
CA GLU A 166 2.92 7.25 -24.43
C GLU A 166 3.26 7.36 -22.93
N SER A 167 4.54 7.28 -22.59
CA SER A 167 5.03 7.41 -21.22
C SER A 167 5.00 8.86 -20.73
N PRO A 168 4.75 9.10 -19.42
CA PRO A 168 5.00 10.40 -18.79
C PRO A 168 6.43 10.91 -18.99
N TYR A 169 7.37 10.00 -19.30
CA TYR A 169 8.79 10.25 -19.54
C TYR A 169 9.15 10.33 -21.04
N SER A 170 8.20 10.67 -21.90
CA SER A 170 8.42 10.72 -23.35
C SER A 170 9.24 11.94 -23.80
N ASP A 171 9.25 13.02 -23.01
CA ASP A 171 10.06 14.22 -23.24
C ASP A 171 11.46 14.16 -22.60
N GLY A 172 12.32 15.14 -22.91
CA GLY A 172 13.70 15.15 -22.42
C GLY A 172 13.82 15.34 -20.90
N ASP A 173 12.97 16.20 -20.33
CA ASP A 173 13.01 16.57 -18.91
C ASP A 173 12.49 15.41 -18.04
N GLY A 174 11.39 14.77 -18.45
CA GLY A 174 10.82 13.61 -17.76
C GLY A 174 11.78 12.43 -17.73
N ARG A 175 12.53 12.17 -18.81
CA ARG A 175 13.58 11.13 -18.80
C ARG A 175 14.66 11.41 -17.78
N GLN A 176 15.11 12.66 -17.68
CA GLN A 176 16.13 13.04 -16.72
C GLN A 176 15.63 12.81 -15.28
N VAL A 177 14.41 13.24 -14.98
CA VAL A 177 13.78 13.01 -13.66
C VAL A 177 13.69 11.51 -13.35
N LEU A 178 13.28 10.68 -14.32
CA LEU A 178 13.21 9.23 -14.14
C LEU A 178 14.59 8.62 -13.85
N TYR A 179 15.64 9.03 -14.55
CA TYR A 179 17.00 8.54 -14.29
C TYR A 179 17.48 8.92 -12.89
N GLU A 180 17.27 10.18 -12.48
CA GLU A 180 17.65 10.66 -11.15
C GLU A 180 16.88 9.90 -10.05
N PHE A 181 15.58 9.68 -10.23
CA PHE A 181 14.77 8.87 -9.32
C PHE A 181 15.23 7.42 -9.27
N TYR A 182 15.49 6.81 -10.43
CA TYR A 182 15.96 5.42 -10.55
C TYR A 182 17.29 5.22 -9.80
N ASP A 183 18.25 6.13 -9.96
CA ASP A 183 19.54 6.05 -9.27
C ASP A 183 19.37 6.07 -7.74
N GLN A 184 18.48 6.93 -7.22
CA GLN A 184 18.15 6.95 -5.78
C GLN A 184 17.42 5.67 -5.33
N LEU A 185 16.51 5.17 -6.16
CA LEU A 185 15.74 3.95 -5.89
C LEU A 185 16.66 2.73 -5.80
N MET A 186 17.66 2.60 -6.67
CA MET A 186 18.62 1.49 -6.64
C MET A 186 19.48 1.48 -5.36
N ILE A 187 19.99 2.65 -4.96
CA ILE A 187 20.70 2.84 -3.69
C ILE A 187 19.82 2.43 -2.50
N PHE A 188 18.55 2.83 -2.52
CA PHE A 188 17.58 2.49 -1.47
C PHE A 188 17.29 0.99 -1.41
N ILE A 189 17.02 0.35 -2.56
CA ILE A 189 16.71 -1.09 -2.64
C ILE A 189 17.93 -1.93 -2.20
N GLU A 190 19.16 -1.55 -2.57
CA GLU A 190 20.37 -2.23 -2.12
C GLU A 190 20.57 -2.11 -0.60
N ALA A 191 20.28 -0.94 -0.01
CA ALA A 191 20.33 -0.75 1.44
C ALA A 191 19.31 -1.63 2.19
N LEU A 192 18.11 -1.83 1.62
CA LEU A 192 17.12 -2.76 2.18
C LEU A 192 17.60 -4.21 2.11
N TYR A 193 18.19 -4.62 0.99
CA TYR A 193 18.74 -5.97 0.81
C TYR A 193 19.84 -6.29 1.84
N ILE A 194 20.81 -5.39 2.01
CA ILE A 194 21.86 -5.56 3.03
C ILE A 194 21.25 -5.58 4.45
N SER A 195 20.18 -4.84 4.69
CA SER A 195 19.51 -4.82 6.00
C SER A 195 18.72 -6.09 6.30
N SER A 196 18.28 -6.83 5.28
CA SER A 196 17.49 -8.05 5.43
C SER A 196 18.35 -9.31 5.58
N GLU A 197 19.51 -9.33 4.94
CA GLU A 197 20.44 -10.46 4.94
C GLU A 197 21.47 -10.37 6.07
N ALA A 198 21.70 -11.49 6.77
CA ALA A 198 22.75 -11.57 7.78
C ALA A 198 24.15 -11.63 7.13
N GLU A 199 24.25 -12.35 6.02
CA GLU A 199 25.46 -12.54 5.22
C GLU A 199 25.07 -12.43 3.74
N PRO A 200 25.06 -11.22 3.15
CA PRO A 200 24.63 -11.04 1.76
C PRO A 200 25.56 -11.80 0.82
N GLU A 201 24.97 -12.64 -0.05
CA GLU A 201 25.72 -13.39 -1.07
C GLU A 201 26.35 -12.46 -2.11
N TYR A 202 25.75 -11.28 -2.31
CA TYR A 202 26.16 -10.30 -3.29
C TYR A 202 26.93 -9.14 -2.65
N SER A 203 28.00 -8.71 -3.32
CA SER A 203 28.72 -7.49 -2.95
C SER A 203 27.94 -6.26 -3.40
N PRO A 204 27.71 -5.28 -2.51
CA PRO A 204 27.04 -4.03 -2.86
C PRO A 204 27.76 -3.30 -3.99
N SER A 205 26.99 -2.76 -4.93
CA SER A 205 27.45 -2.12 -6.16
C SER A 205 27.14 -0.62 -6.21
N PHE A 206 26.07 -0.18 -5.54
CA PHE A 206 25.67 1.23 -5.46
C PHE A 206 26.03 1.88 -4.13
N LEU A 207 26.13 1.09 -3.05
CA LEU A 207 26.50 1.59 -1.74
C LEU A 207 28.01 1.71 -1.57
N SER A 208 28.44 2.87 -1.06
CA SER A 208 29.79 3.02 -0.50
C SER A 208 29.96 2.17 0.76
N ALA A 209 31.21 1.90 1.15
CA ALA A 209 31.51 1.13 2.36
C ALA A 209 30.87 1.74 3.64
N GLU A 210 30.77 3.07 3.72
CA GLU A 210 30.10 3.76 4.82
C GLU A 210 28.59 3.52 4.81
N GLN A 211 27.98 3.60 3.63
CA GLN A 211 26.55 3.34 3.46
C GLN A 211 26.20 1.87 3.75
N SER A 212 27.03 0.92 3.31
CA SER A 212 26.86 -0.51 3.61
C SER A 212 27.01 -0.81 5.11
N ALA A 213 27.84 -0.05 5.83
CA ALA A 213 27.96 -0.18 7.28
C ALA A 213 26.76 0.42 8.05
N ASN A 214 25.98 1.30 7.42
CA ASN A 214 24.81 1.94 8.03
C ASN A 214 23.64 2.14 7.03
N PRO A 215 23.03 1.04 6.54
CA PRO A 215 21.96 1.11 5.55
C PRO A 215 20.72 1.84 6.07
N SER A 216 20.49 1.85 7.39
CA SER A 216 19.42 2.61 8.02
C SER A 216 19.53 4.12 7.80
N GLN A 217 20.74 4.67 7.64
CA GLN A 217 20.93 6.08 7.29
C GLN A 217 20.60 6.33 5.82
N VAL A 218 20.91 5.40 4.92
CA VAL A 218 20.54 5.47 3.49
C VAL A 218 19.02 5.52 3.33
N ILE A 219 18.31 4.62 4.00
CA ILE A 219 16.83 4.59 4.03
C ILE A 219 16.27 5.93 4.53
N THR A 220 16.87 6.50 5.57
CA THR A 220 16.45 7.80 6.11
C THR A 220 16.68 8.92 5.10
N ALA A 221 17.86 8.94 4.45
CA ALA A 221 18.21 9.95 3.46
C ALA A 221 17.31 9.89 2.22
N PHE A 222 16.95 8.69 1.77
CA PHE A 222 16.04 8.49 0.64
C PHE A 222 14.69 9.18 0.88
N PHE A 223 14.02 8.96 2.02
CA PHE A 223 12.73 9.59 2.30
C PHE A 223 12.81 11.09 2.65
N GLN A 224 13.99 11.58 3.04
CA GLN A 224 14.23 13.02 3.20
C GLN A 224 14.34 13.73 1.85
N GLN A 225 14.89 13.04 0.84
CA GLN A 225 15.06 13.56 -0.51
C GLN A 225 13.80 13.36 -1.37
N CYS A 226 13.17 12.18 -1.25
CA CYS A 226 12.03 11.74 -2.01
C CYS A 226 10.86 11.43 -1.05
N PRO A 227 9.93 12.38 -0.82
CA PRO A 227 8.75 12.14 0.01
C PRO A 227 7.96 10.93 -0.48
N VAL A 228 7.36 10.15 0.43
CA VAL A 228 6.69 8.89 0.06
C VAL A 228 5.58 9.08 -0.98
N GLU A 229 4.86 10.21 -0.93
CA GLU A 229 3.84 10.54 -1.92
C GLU A 229 4.42 10.79 -3.32
N TYR A 230 5.63 11.33 -3.40
CA TYR A 230 6.36 11.48 -4.65
C TYR A 230 6.77 10.10 -5.18
N VAL A 231 7.36 9.26 -4.33
CA VAL A 231 7.76 7.89 -4.69
C VAL A 231 6.58 7.08 -5.23
N HIS A 232 5.40 7.17 -4.60
CA HIS A 232 4.21 6.48 -5.08
C HIS A 232 3.78 6.93 -6.48
N ARG A 233 3.82 8.23 -6.76
CA ARG A 233 3.46 8.76 -8.09
C ARG A 233 4.46 8.29 -9.14
N GLU A 234 5.76 8.40 -8.85
CA GLU A 234 6.80 7.94 -9.77
C GLU A 234 6.66 6.43 -10.04
N LEU A 235 6.39 5.60 -9.03
CA LEU A 235 6.18 4.16 -9.24
C LEU A 235 4.92 3.86 -10.07
N CYS A 236 3.84 4.63 -9.90
CA CYS A 236 2.63 4.52 -10.74
C CYS A 236 2.93 4.91 -12.18
N ASP A 237 3.59 6.05 -12.41
CA ASP A 237 3.98 6.53 -13.74
C ASP A 237 4.93 5.53 -14.42
N PHE A 238 5.83 4.90 -13.64
CA PHE A 238 6.71 3.84 -14.11
C PHE A 238 5.93 2.60 -14.52
N LEU A 239 4.91 2.20 -13.75
CA LEU A 239 4.05 1.07 -14.06
C LEU A 239 3.24 1.33 -15.32
N ASP A 240 2.62 2.50 -15.43
CA ASP A 240 1.84 2.91 -16.59
C ASP A 240 2.70 2.91 -17.86
N ALA A 241 3.94 3.39 -17.79
CA ALA A 241 4.88 3.33 -18.90
C ALA A 241 5.24 1.88 -19.29
N GLY A 242 5.35 0.98 -18.30
CA GLY A 242 5.60 -0.44 -18.50
C GLY A 242 4.41 -1.20 -19.10
N LEU A 243 3.18 -0.85 -18.71
CA LEU A 243 1.95 -1.47 -19.23
C LEU A 243 1.53 -0.91 -20.59
N GLY A 244 1.77 0.39 -20.81
CA GLY A 244 1.35 1.14 -22.00
C GLY A 244 2.32 1.07 -23.17
N TYR A 245 3.42 0.33 -23.07
CA TYR A 245 4.38 0.20 -24.16
C TYR A 245 3.77 -0.53 -25.37
N ASP A 246 3.68 0.18 -26.49
CA ASP A 246 3.06 -0.26 -27.74
C ASP A 246 4.07 -0.53 -28.87
N GLY A 247 5.38 -0.41 -28.59
CA GLY A 247 6.50 -0.51 -29.53
C GLY A 247 6.76 -1.90 -30.16
N GLY A 248 5.71 -2.72 -30.29
CA GLY A 248 5.72 -4.04 -30.89
C GLY A 248 6.28 -5.12 -29.96
N SER A 249 7.61 -5.17 -29.84
CA SER A 249 8.29 -6.12 -28.95
C SER A 249 8.94 -5.37 -27.79
N PHE A 250 8.62 -5.80 -26.57
CA PHE A 250 9.29 -5.32 -25.38
C PHE A 250 10.79 -5.64 -25.41
N PRO A 251 11.65 -4.70 -25.00
CA PRO A 251 13.08 -4.94 -24.81
C PRO A 251 13.33 -6.21 -23.99
N ASN A 252 14.25 -7.06 -24.45
CA ASN A 252 14.65 -8.31 -23.79
C ASN A 252 13.50 -9.30 -23.48
N GLY A 253 12.34 -9.19 -24.15
CA GLY A 253 11.19 -10.04 -23.84
C GLY A 253 10.49 -9.69 -22.53
N PHE A 254 10.69 -8.47 -22.03
CA PHE A 254 9.92 -7.93 -20.90
C PHE A 254 8.42 -7.99 -21.20
N THR A 255 7.57 -8.03 -20.18
CA THR A 255 6.13 -8.17 -20.37
C THR A 255 5.39 -7.23 -19.45
N PRO A 256 4.13 -6.87 -19.77
CA PRO A 256 3.27 -6.12 -18.85
C PRO A 256 3.14 -6.80 -17.48
N TRP A 257 3.17 -8.14 -17.46
CA TRP A 257 3.16 -8.90 -16.21
C TRP A 257 4.45 -8.71 -15.39
N GLN A 258 5.62 -8.70 -16.02
CA GLN A 258 6.88 -8.38 -15.34
C GLN A 258 6.91 -6.94 -14.83
N ALA A 259 6.35 -5.97 -15.56
CA ALA A 259 6.17 -4.60 -15.08
C ALA A 259 5.33 -4.56 -13.80
N TRP A 260 4.18 -5.24 -13.82
CA TRP A 260 3.29 -5.35 -12.66
C TRP A 260 3.96 -6.06 -11.47
N MET A 261 4.70 -7.14 -11.72
CA MET A 261 5.42 -7.86 -10.66
C MET A 261 6.52 -6.98 -10.03
N ALA A 262 7.37 -6.37 -10.85
CA ALA A 262 8.42 -5.45 -10.38
C ALA A 262 7.82 -4.32 -9.55
N TYR A 263 6.72 -3.71 -10.02
CA TYR A 263 5.99 -2.70 -9.28
C TYR A 263 5.52 -3.20 -7.91
N ASN A 264 4.90 -4.37 -7.79
CA ASN A 264 4.41 -4.86 -6.50
C ASN A 264 5.55 -5.13 -5.51
N HIS A 265 6.66 -5.72 -5.97
CA HIS A 265 7.82 -5.96 -5.11
C HIS A 265 8.45 -4.64 -4.65
N VAL A 266 8.70 -3.71 -5.57
CA VAL A 266 9.27 -2.39 -5.25
C VAL A 266 8.34 -1.60 -4.33
N LEU A 267 7.03 -1.62 -4.56
CA LEU A 267 6.06 -0.96 -3.69
C LEU A 267 6.10 -1.54 -2.27
N CYS A 268 6.16 -2.87 -2.14
CA CYS A 268 6.29 -3.51 -0.81
C CYS A 268 7.59 -3.11 -0.12
N LEU A 269 8.71 -3.03 -0.86
CA LEU A 269 10.01 -2.57 -0.33
C LEU A 269 9.97 -1.10 0.11
N VAL A 270 9.38 -0.22 -0.71
CA VAL A 270 9.21 1.21 -0.38
C VAL A 270 8.36 1.39 0.86
N GLU A 271 7.19 0.75 0.91
CA GLU A 271 6.26 0.89 2.03
C GLU A 271 6.83 0.30 3.33
N ALA A 272 7.51 -0.85 3.25
CA ALA A 272 8.22 -1.42 4.39
C ALA A 272 9.37 -0.52 4.86
N GLY A 273 10.16 0.01 3.94
CA GLY A 273 11.23 0.98 4.23
C GLY A 273 10.69 2.26 4.87
N TYR A 274 9.54 2.74 4.40
CA TYR A 274 8.88 3.92 4.96
C TYR A 274 8.38 3.67 6.39
N GLN A 275 7.80 2.51 6.67
CA GLN A 275 7.45 2.14 8.05
C GLN A 275 8.68 2.08 8.96
N LEU A 276 9.82 1.57 8.49
CA LEU A 276 11.07 1.59 9.26
C LEU A 276 11.55 3.02 9.54
N TYR A 277 11.43 3.92 8.56
CA TYR A 277 11.74 5.34 8.71
C TYR A 277 10.86 6.03 9.75
N VAL A 278 9.53 5.89 9.65
CA VAL A 278 8.56 6.49 10.59
C VAL A 278 8.77 5.97 12.01
N ASN A 279 9.00 4.66 12.17
CA ASN A 279 9.25 4.06 13.48
C ASN A 279 10.52 4.63 14.13
N LYS A 280 11.57 4.89 13.35
CA LYS A 280 12.82 5.48 13.84
C LYS A 280 12.62 6.94 14.24
N GLU A 281 11.96 7.75 13.43
CA GLU A 281 11.64 9.16 13.74
C GLU A 281 10.74 9.27 14.98
N GLY A 282 9.72 8.42 15.10
CA GLY A 282 8.86 8.34 16.27
C GLY A 282 9.64 8.03 17.56
N MET A 283 10.60 7.11 17.48
CA MET A 283 11.50 6.78 18.59
C MET A 283 12.44 7.95 18.95
N ILE A 284 12.98 8.66 17.96
CA ILE A 284 13.83 9.84 18.18
C ILE A 284 13.01 10.96 18.83
N ALA A 285 11.81 11.24 18.33
CA ALA A 285 10.91 12.24 18.90
C ALA A 285 10.51 11.90 20.34
N LEU A 286 10.21 10.63 20.62
CA LEU A 286 9.93 10.14 21.98
C LEU A 286 11.14 10.33 22.89
N ALA A 287 12.34 9.93 22.45
CA ALA A 287 13.58 10.11 23.21
C ALA A 287 13.88 11.60 23.47
N ALA A 288 13.72 12.46 22.47
CA ALA A 288 13.90 13.90 22.60
C ALA A 288 12.90 14.52 23.59
N SER A 289 11.64 14.05 23.59
CA SER A 289 10.62 14.49 24.55
C SER A 289 10.96 14.08 25.99
N GLN A 290 11.49 12.86 26.19
CA GLN A 290 11.91 12.36 27.50
C GLN A 290 13.14 13.10 28.01
N ILE A 291 14.09 13.45 27.14
CA ILE A 291 15.27 14.26 27.48
C ILE A 291 14.83 15.67 27.88
N LYS A 292 13.95 16.32 27.10
CA LYS A 292 13.38 17.63 27.47
C LYS A 292 12.65 17.57 28.81
N GLY A 293 11.88 16.51 29.08
CA GLY A 293 11.18 16.31 30.35
C GLY A 293 12.11 16.06 31.55
N LYS A 294 13.25 15.40 31.35
CA LYS A 294 14.25 15.13 32.41
C LYS A 294 15.22 16.30 32.64
N ILE A 295 15.55 17.08 31.61
CA ILE A 295 16.34 18.32 31.72
C ILE A 295 15.50 19.44 32.36
N LEU A 296 14.17 19.34 32.34
CA LEU A 296 13.26 20.15 33.15
C LEU A 296 13.11 19.63 34.60
N PHE A 297 14.23 19.44 35.31
CA PHE A 297 14.23 19.60 36.78
C PHE A 297 14.97 20.89 37.15
N PRO A 298 14.38 22.09 36.88
CA PRO A 298 14.94 23.35 37.34
C PRO A 298 15.12 23.35 38.87
N LYS A 299 14.29 22.60 39.61
CA LYS A 299 14.43 22.46 41.08
C LYS A 299 15.75 21.81 41.52
N LYS A 300 16.25 20.80 40.81
CA LYS A 300 17.54 20.16 41.16
C LYS A 300 18.73 21.03 40.78
N MET A 301 18.60 21.83 39.71
CA MET A 301 19.64 22.80 39.34
C MET A 301 19.71 23.96 40.35
N GLU A 302 18.56 24.41 40.88
CA GLU A 302 18.50 25.47 41.88
C GLU A 302 18.94 24.99 43.28
N GLU A 303 18.69 23.73 43.64
CA GLU A 303 19.28 23.10 44.83
C GLU A 303 20.80 22.93 44.69
N ALA A 304 21.29 22.50 43.52
CA ALA A 304 22.73 22.40 43.26
C ALA A 304 23.43 23.77 43.33
N LYS A 305 22.81 24.83 42.80
CA LYS A 305 23.27 26.22 42.98
C LYS A 305 23.29 26.63 44.45
N LYS A 306 22.21 26.37 45.21
CA LYS A 306 22.18 26.66 46.66
C LYS A 306 23.24 25.90 47.45
N ILE A 307 23.56 24.66 47.07
CA ILE A 307 24.63 23.87 47.71
C ILE A 307 26.01 24.45 47.39
N LEU A 308 26.26 24.85 46.14
CA LEU A 308 27.49 25.52 45.73
C LEU A 308 27.68 26.89 46.40
N GLU A 309 26.62 27.69 46.52
CA GLU A 309 26.65 28.99 47.21
C GLU A 309 26.98 28.81 48.71
N ARG A 310 26.38 27.80 49.36
CA ARG A 310 26.67 27.46 50.77
C ARG A 310 28.10 26.96 50.97
N ALA A 311 28.63 26.20 50.02
CA ALA A 311 30.01 25.72 50.08
C ALA A 311 31.05 26.84 49.90
N ARG A 312 30.67 27.95 49.25
CA ARG A 312 31.55 29.10 49.02
C ARG A 312 31.73 29.99 50.26
N ILE A 313 30.74 30.01 51.15
CA ILE A 313 30.74 30.81 52.39
C ILE A 313 31.61 30.19 53.50
N VAL A 314 31.96 28.90 53.40
CA VAL A 314 32.73 28.18 54.45
C VAL A 314 34.25 28.29 54.25
N LYS A 315 34.72 29.01 53.22
CA LYS A 315 36.15 29.16 52.89
C LYS A 315 36.74 30.55 53.15
N GLU A 316 36.01 31.44 53.83
CA GLU A 316 36.50 32.71 54.37
C GLU A 316 36.44 32.68 55.91
#